data_AF-D3BKL5-F1
#
_entry.id   AF-D3BKL5-F1
#
_cell.length_a   1.000
_cell.length_b   1.000
_cell.length_c   1.000
_cell.angle_alpha   90.00
_cell.angle_beta   90.00
_cell.angle_gamma   90.00
#
_symmetry.space_group_name_H-M   'P 1'
#
loop_
_entity.id
_entity.type
_entity.pdbx_description
1 polymer ?
#
loop_
_entity_poly.entity_id
_entity_poly.type
_entity_poly.pdbx_seq_one_letter_code
_entity_poly.pdbx_strand_id
1 'polypeptide(L)'
;MANERFSSKEHNLEILLFYNITIRFFYFFFASNGPFANINLSYKTDIVFEGFTLIGGGYSGSFNGGLVSVTYSGFSGSPNLEFVNTTISGASVKSNGGCIYSDGMVVSVINSTIFNCMAQNNGGAIATAEGVTQIYTPLLYVNNSTFYYNSAASSAGALYVSTFISIQNSTFYRNIATHNGNGGAIYFNGQMSSIVGTTFIQNSVLGMGSGGSIYADNMVLQDCQFSSDNAYFGGSIYSISSLVVSSCSFVGSSADLYGGAILANGNVNINNTFFNGATANSGGAIYTQNAGSTNMIEDSQFFNNVQVVQFRQTSSFFLSGTLFNANSATIQGGAMYFSGGGYPKMFYGGKFISNSNLMNPTYNTFNTDMIKNVNTVNISVDILISPTLYSVPLVTDDSLVYPVAYGVLGDCFNGIATISTGGQVTSCQCFPNYSESDPLGYPDLC
;
A
#
# COMPACT_ATOMS: atom_id res chain seq x y z
N MET A 1 -44.41 4.26 -18.10
CA MET A 1 -45.07 5.36 -18.83
C MET A 1 -45.21 6.53 -17.89
N ALA A 2 -44.33 7.52 -18.04
CA ALA A 2 -44.47 8.94 -17.70
C ALA A 2 -43.04 9.52 -17.77
N ASN A 3 -42.75 10.26 -18.86
CA ASN A 3 -41.52 11.05 -19.00
C ASN A 3 -41.71 12.33 -18.17
N GLU A 4 -41.42 12.29 -16.88
CA GLU A 4 -41.31 13.51 -16.07
C GLU A 4 -39.83 13.82 -15.84
N ARG A 5 -39.35 14.89 -16.49
CA ARG A 5 -38.08 15.53 -16.15
C ARG A 5 -38.27 16.27 -14.83
N PHE A 6 -37.81 15.70 -13.73
CA PHE A 6 -37.69 16.43 -12.46
C PHE A 6 -36.51 17.40 -12.55
N SER A 7 -36.78 18.68 -12.81
CA SER A 7 -35.79 19.75 -12.63
C SER A 7 -35.84 20.23 -11.18
N SER A 8 -34.69 20.29 -10.51
CA SER A 8 -34.52 20.66 -9.10
C SER A 8 -34.86 22.14 -8.80
N LYS A 9 -36.09 22.57 -9.02
CA LYS A 9 -36.61 23.80 -8.41
C LYS A 9 -37.25 23.42 -7.08
N GLU A 10 -36.48 23.60 -6.01
CA GLU A 10 -36.93 23.74 -4.62
C GLU A 10 -37.89 22.67 -4.09
N HIS A 11 -37.42 21.44 -3.93
CA HIS A 11 -38.11 20.49 -3.05
C HIS A 11 -37.09 19.78 -2.16
N ASN A 12 -37.02 20.20 -0.89
CA ASN A 12 -36.56 19.31 0.17
C ASN A 12 -37.51 18.11 0.16
N LEU A 13 -37.03 16.94 -0.23
CA LEU A 13 -37.79 15.71 -0.10
C LEU A 13 -37.78 15.33 1.40
N GLU A 14 -38.68 15.94 2.17
CA GLU A 14 -38.88 15.62 3.58
C GLU A 14 -39.72 14.34 3.67
N ILE A 15 -39.04 13.19 3.74
CA ILE A 15 -39.71 11.90 3.86
C ILE A 15 -39.91 11.59 5.35
N LEU A 16 -41.11 11.86 5.87
CA LEU A 16 -41.54 11.37 7.18
C LEU A 16 -41.81 9.85 7.06
N LEU A 17 -40.83 9.04 7.44
CA LEU A 17 -40.86 7.57 7.29
C LEU A 17 -41.12 6.86 8.61
N PHE A 18 -41.95 5.81 8.54
CA PHE A 18 -42.18 4.83 9.59
C PHE A 18 -41.01 3.82 9.68
N TYR A 19 -40.93 3.05 10.77
CA TYR A 19 -39.85 2.09 11.04
C TYR A 19 -39.66 1.04 9.92
N ASN A 20 -38.40 0.78 9.52
CA ASN A 20 -37.96 -0.26 8.58
C ASN A 20 -38.53 -0.13 7.15
N ILE A 21 -38.19 0.97 6.47
CA ILE A 21 -38.57 1.20 5.06
C ILE A 21 -37.33 1.13 4.16
N THR A 22 -37.52 0.62 2.93
CA THR A 22 -36.53 0.69 1.85
C THR A 22 -37.03 1.63 0.75
N ILE A 23 -36.23 2.62 0.37
CA ILE A 23 -36.53 3.51 -0.76
C ILE A 23 -35.69 3.08 -1.97
N ARG A 24 -36.33 2.97 -3.14
CA ARG A 24 -35.66 2.64 -4.40
C ARG A 24 -35.82 3.76 -5.43
N PHE A 25 -34.69 4.22 -5.96
CA PHE A 25 -34.65 5.17 -7.08
C PHE A 25 -34.26 4.45 -8.37
N PHE A 26 -34.99 4.77 -9.43
CA PHE A 26 -34.71 4.38 -10.81
C PHE A 26 -34.65 5.67 -11.66
N TYR A 27 -34.10 5.63 -12.88
CA TYR A 27 -34.04 6.74 -13.86
C TYR A 27 -32.87 7.73 -13.77
N PHE A 28 -32.70 8.50 -14.84
CA PHE A 28 -31.61 9.44 -15.09
C PHE A 28 -31.94 10.85 -14.55
N PHE A 29 -31.01 11.50 -13.84
CA PHE A 29 -31.20 12.87 -13.30
C PHE A 29 -29.99 13.79 -13.49
N PHE A 30 -30.28 15.09 -13.65
CA PHE A 30 -29.31 16.19 -13.62
C PHE A 30 -29.57 17.08 -12.40
N ALA A 31 -28.54 17.33 -11.60
CA ALA A 31 -28.61 18.25 -10.46
C ALA A 31 -27.89 19.56 -10.80
N SER A 32 -28.62 20.68 -10.86
CA SER A 32 -28.05 22.00 -11.20
C SER A 32 -27.92 22.95 -10.00
N ASN A 33 -28.72 22.75 -8.93
CA ASN A 33 -28.81 23.69 -7.79
C ASN A 33 -28.78 22.98 -6.43
N GLY A 34 -27.74 22.20 -6.17
CA GLY A 34 -27.55 21.44 -4.92
C GLY A 34 -27.66 19.93 -5.13
N PRO A 35 -27.53 19.15 -4.05
CA PRO A 35 -27.68 17.70 -4.12
C PRO A 35 -29.04 17.31 -4.70
N PHE A 36 -29.04 16.27 -5.53
CA PHE A 36 -30.25 15.58 -5.97
C PHE A 36 -31.05 15.05 -4.76
N ALA A 37 -30.35 14.50 -3.76
CA ALA A 37 -30.94 14.01 -2.53
C ALA A 37 -30.18 14.57 -1.32
N ASN A 38 -30.89 15.30 -0.45
CA ASN A 38 -30.39 15.71 0.87
C ASN A 38 -31.39 15.20 1.93
N ILE A 39 -31.03 14.12 2.62
CA ILE A 39 -31.95 13.33 3.44
C ILE A 39 -31.40 13.26 4.86
N ASN A 40 -32.21 13.63 5.85
CA ASN A 40 -31.90 13.49 7.27
C ASN A 40 -32.85 12.47 7.89
N LEU A 41 -32.30 11.36 8.39
CA LEU A 41 -33.03 10.24 8.96
C LEU A 41 -32.94 10.24 10.49
N SER A 42 -34.08 10.11 11.15
CA SER A 42 -34.18 9.84 12.59
C SER A 42 -34.51 8.38 12.90
N TYR A 43 -34.99 7.65 11.89
CA TYR A 43 -35.38 6.25 11.98
C TYR A 43 -34.57 5.43 10.98
N LYS A 44 -34.22 4.20 11.38
CA LYS A 44 -33.48 3.27 10.53
C LYS A 44 -34.25 3.00 9.23
N THR A 45 -33.69 3.47 8.12
CA THR A 45 -34.28 3.39 6.77
C THR A 45 -33.16 3.10 5.78
N ASP A 46 -33.28 2.01 5.04
CA ASP A 46 -32.31 1.66 4.00
C ASP A 46 -32.66 2.40 2.70
N ILE A 47 -31.64 2.91 2.02
CA ILE A 47 -31.79 3.64 0.75
C ILE A 47 -31.00 2.91 -0.31
N VAL A 48 -31.68 2.52 -1.39
CA VAL A 48 -31.08 1.81 -2.51
C VAL A 48 -31.26 2.62 -3.79
N PHE A 49 -30.12 2.81 -4.41
CA PHE A 49 -29.90 3.46 -5.67
C PHE A 49 -29.51 2.33 -6.62
N GLU A 50 -30.37 1.95 -7.59
CA GLU A 50 -30.10 0.82 -8.49
C GLU A 50 -30.33 1.13 -9.99
N GLY A 51 -29.31 0.85 -10.82
CA GLY A 51 -29.43 0.89 -12.28
C GLY A 51 -29.58 2.29 -12.90
N PHE A 52 -29.03 3.33 -12.26
CA PHE A 52 -29.26 4.72 -12.65
C PHE A 52 -27.99 5.56 -12.81
N THR A 53 -28.13 6.73 -13.44
CA THR A 53 -27.05 7.70 -13.64
C THR A 53 -27.37 9.04 -12.99
N LEU A 54 -26.43 9.56 -12.18
CA LEU A 54 -26.46 10.91 -11.60
C LEU A 54 -25.30 11.74 -12.14
N ILE A 55 -25.61 12.89 -12.73
CA ILE A 55 -24.60 13.82 -13.23
C ILE A 55 -24.80 15.19 -12.57
N GLY A 56 -23.75 15.67 -11.92
CA GLY A 56 -23.66 17.00 -11.34
C GLY A 56 -23.39 18.05 -12.41
N GLY A 57 -24.08 19.19 -12.31
CA GLY A 57 -23.89 20.35 -13.17
C GLY A 57 -22.78 21.31 -12.71
N GLY A 58 -21.75 20.82 -12.01
CA GLY A 58 -20.69 21.69 -11.48
C GLY A 58 -21.15 22.57 -10.30
N TYR A 59 -22.01 22.04 -9.43
CA TYR A 59 -22.40 22.71 -8.19
C TYR A 59 -21.14 23.15 -7.42
N SER A 60 -21.21 24.27 -6.68
CA SER A 60 -20.08 24.80 -5.92
C SER A 60 -20.55 25.39 -4.59
N GLY A 61 -21.48 24.71 -3.93
CA GLY A 61 -22.03 25.16 -2.65
C GLY A 61 -21.35 24.56 -1.43
N SER A 62 -21.86 24.93 -0.26
CA SER A 62 -21.30 24.60 1.06
C SER A 62 -21.81 23.29 1.66
N PHE A 63 -22.71 22.57 0.98
CA PHE A 63 -23.22 21.29 1.48
C PHE A 63 -22.15 20.20 1.35
N ASN A 64 -22.22 19.20 2.23
CA ASN A 64 -21.61 17.91 1.96
C ASN A 64 -22.44 17.18 0.90
N GLY A 65 -21.81 16.35 0.07
CA GLY A 65 -22.53 15.54 -0.92
C GLY A 65 -23.06 16.39 -2.07
N GLY A 66 -22.36 16.46 -3.20
CA GLY A 66 -22.80 17.28 -4.33
C GLY A 66 -24.01 16.71 -5.09
N LEU A 67 -24.28 15.41 -4.96
CA LEU A 67 -25.44 14.73 -5.54
C LEU A 67 -26.29 14.04 -4.49
N VAL A 68 -25.65 13.32 -3.57
CA VAL A 68 -26.34 12.59 -2.52
C VAL A 68 -25.70 12.95 -1.18
N SER A 69 -26.51 13.44 -0.24
CA SER A 69 -26.14 13.66 1.15
C SER A 69 -27.18 12.98 2.01
N VAL A 70 -26.76 11.97 2.78
CA VAL A 70 -27.65 11.28 3.73
C VAL A 70 -27.04 11.33 5.11
N THR A 71 -27.81 11.78 6.09
CA THR A 71 -27.42 11.71 7.51
C THR A 71 -28.40 10.85 8.28
N TYR A 72 -27.90 10.08 9.23
CA TYR A 72 -28.70 9.30 10.16
C TYR A 72 -28.26 9.57 11.60
N SER A 73 -29.22 10.02 12.40
CA SER A 73 -29.01 10.44 13.79
C SER A 73 -29.72 9.53 14.81
N GLY A 74 -30.27 8.39 14.36
CA GLY A 74 -31.00 7.46 15.21
C GLY A 74 -30.09 6.54 16.02
N PHE A 75 -30.55 6.10 17.20
CA PHE A 75 -29.74 5.32 18.13
C PHE A 75 -29.68 3.80 17.86
N SER A 76 -30.36 3.31 16.81
CA SER A 76 -30.60 1.86 16.62
C SER A 76 -29.92 1.29 15.37
N GLY A 77 -28.60 1.07 15.43
CA GLY A 77 -27.80 0.49 14.35
C GLY A 77 -27.78 1.33 13.06
N SER A 78 -26.73 1.20 12.26
CA SER A 78 -26.61 1.95 11.01
C SER A 78 -27.50 1.35 9.91
N PRO A 79 -28.33 2.17 9.22
CA PRO A 79 -28.99 1.77 7.97
C PRO A 79 -28.01 1.73 6.79
N ASN A 80 -28.44 1.12 5.70
CA ASN A 80 -27.67 0.99 4.47
C ASN A 80 -27.96 2.11 3.47
N LEU A 81 -26.91 2.59 2.80
CA LEU A 81 -26.98 3.42 1.61
C LEU A 81 -26.26 2.70 0.46
N GLU A 82 -27.02 2.10 -0.45
CA GLU A 82 -26.49 1.21 -1.47
C GLU A 82 -26.58 1.80 -2.87
N PHE A 83 -25.47 1.76 -3.62
CA PHE A 83 -25.36 2.14 -5.02
C PHE A 83 -25.00 0.90 -5.85
N VAL A 84 -25.97 0.36 -6.60
CA VAL A 84 -25.82 -0.86 -7.40
C VAL A 84 -26.02 -0.58 -8.89
N ASN A 85 -25.06 -0.95 -9.74
CA ASN A 85 -25.13 -0.72 -11.19
C ASN A 85 -25.33 0.77 -11.54
N THR A 86 -24.58 1.66 -10.89
CA THR A 86 -24.78 3.12 -10.97
C THR A 86 -23.64 3.82 -11.71
N THR A 87 -23.93 5.01 -12.24
CA THR A 87 -22.91 5.93 -12.75
C THR A 87 -23.11 7.30 -12.12
N ILE A 88 -22.12 7.79 -11.37
CA ILE A 88 -22.24 9.02 -10.58
C ILE A 88 -21.06 9.93 -10.90
N SER A 89 -21.31 11.19 -11.27
CA SER A 89 -20.20 12.05 -11.73
C SER A 89 -20.43 13.54 -11.67
N GLY A 90 -19.34 14.31 -11.81
CA GLY A 90 -19.39 15.72 -12.21
C GLY A 90 -19.83 16.71 -11.14
N ALA A 91 -19.91 16.28 -9.89
CA ALA A 91 -20.29 17.13 -8.78
C ALA A 91 -19.07 17.75 -8.10
N SER A 92 -19.17 19.01 -7.72
CA SER A 92 -18.15 19.73 -6.96
C SER A 92 -18.79 20.31 -5.68
N VAL A 93 -18.06 20.30 -4.57
CA VAL A 93 -18.53 20.87 -3.30
C VAL A 93 -17.39 21.57 -2.57
N LYS A 94 -17.74 22.57 -1.76
CA LYS A 94 -16.78 23.23 -0.86
C LYS A 94 -16.56 22.47 0.45
N SER A 95 -17.32 21.41 0.71
CA SER A 95 -17.21 20.59 1.91
C SER A 95 -16.70 19.18 1.59
N ASN A 96 -17.24 18.14 2.22
CA ASN A 96 -16.84 16.75 2.03
C ASN A 96 -17.76 16.00 1.04
N GLY A 97 -17.23 14.95 0.41
CA GLY A 97 -18.04 14.04 -0.41
C GLY A 97 -18.47 14.71 -1.71
N GLY A 98 -17.56 14.83 -2.67
CA GLY A 98 -17.83 15.62 -3.88
C GLY A 98 -19.08 15.19 -4.61
N CYS A 99 -19.31 13.88 -4.74
CA CYS A 99 -20.57 13.34 -5.23
C CYS A 99 -21.48 12.85 -4.11
N ILE A 100 -20.93 12.09 -3.16
CA ILE A 100 -21.71 11.40 -2.12
C ILE A 100 -21.15 11.74 -0.75
N TYR A 101 -22.03 12.14 0.17
CA TYR A 101 -21.74 12.23 1.58
C TYR A 101 -22.70 11.38 2.38
N SER A 102 -22.17 10.69 3.38
CA SER A 102 -22.95 9.89 4.31
C SER A 102 -22.48 10.13 5.74
N ASP A 103 -23.42 10.31 6.67
CA ASP A 103 -23.14 10.35 8.09
C ASP A 103 -24.03 9.34 8.82
N GLY A 104 -23.44 8.36 9.49
CA GLY A 104 -24.19 7.33 10.24
C GLY A 104 -24.79 6.19 9.42
N MET A 105 -24.60 6.15 8.09
CA MET A 105 -25.01 5.02 7.22
C MET A 105 -23.84 4.09 6.90
N VAL A 106 -24.12 2.80 6.70
CA VAL A 106 -23.22 1.88 5.99
C VAL A 106 -23.38 2.07 4.48
N VAL A 107 -22.33 2.51 3.81
CA VAL A 107 -22.36 2.78 2.36
C VAL A 107 -21.87 1.55 1.58
N SER A 108 -22.60 1.14 0.56
CA SER A 108 -22.17 0.08 -0.37
C SER A 108 -22.15 0.59 -1.80
N VAL A 109 -21.06 0.33 -2.52
CA VAL A 109 -20.89 0.68 -3.94
C VAL A 109 -20.56 -0.59 -4.72
N ILE A 110 -21.49 -1.04 -5.54
CA ILE A 110 -21.44 -2.35 -6.20
C ILE A 110 -21.65 -2.16 -7.70
N ASN A 111 -20.77 -2.74 -8.52
CA ASN A 111 -20.87 -2.68 -9.99
C ASN A 111 -21.06 -1.26 -10.53
N SER A 112 -20.43 -0.28 -9.89
CA SER A 112 -20.72 1.14 -10.11
C SER A 112 -19.49 1.92 -10.54
N THR A 113 -19.71 3.06 -11.19
CA THR A 113 -18.64 3.95 -11.65
C THR A 113 -18.85 5.35 -11.08
N ILE A 114 -17.84 5.89 -10.39
CA ILE A 114 -17.88 7.22 -9.77
C ILE A 114 -16.68 8.06 -10.21
N PHE A 115 -16.91 9.19 -10.87
CA PHE A 115 -15.82 9.92 -11.51
C PHE A 115 -16.03 11.42 -11.64
N ASN A 116 -14.92 12.16 -11.83
CA ASN A 116 -14.94 13.63 -11.97
C ASN A 116 -15.68 14.33 -10.82
N CYS A 117 -15.63 13.77 -9.61
CA CYS A 117 -16.20 14.37 -8.42
C CYS A 117 -15.12 15.16 -7.66
N MET A 118 -15.46 16.33 -7.13
CA MET A 118 -14.51 17.24 -6.47
C MET A 118 -15.01 17.69 -5.10
N ALA A 119 -14.14 17.66 -4.09
CA ALA A 119 -14.39 18.20 -2.76
C ALA A 119 -13.29 19.17 -2.34
N GLN A 120 -13.61 20.31 -1.72
CA GLN A 120 -12.58 21.18 -1.12
C GLN A 120 -12.10 20.69 0.25
N ASN A 121 -12.85 19.81 0.93
CA ASN A 121 -12.36 19.13 2.13
C ASN A 121 -11.93 17.71 1.77
N ASN A 122 -12.69 16.69 2.16
CA ASN A 122 -12.28 15.31 2.00
C ASN A 122 -13.22 14.50 1.10
N GLY A 123 -12.68 13.43 0.49
CA GLY A 123 -13.46 12.44 -0.24
C GLY A 123 -14.04 13.03 -1.52
N GLY A 124 -13.21 13.15 -2.56
CA GLY A 124 -13.63 13.75 -3.82
C GLY A 124 -14.83 13.01 -4.44
N ALA A 125 -14.88 11.69 -4.35
CA ALA A 125 -16.06 10.90 -4.72
C ALA A 125 -17.03 10.75 -3.55
N ILE A 126 -16.57 10.12 -2.47
CA ILE A 126 -17.37 9.74 -1.32
C ILE A 126 -16.65 10.16 -0.04
N ALA A 127 -17.38 10.79 0.87
CA ALA A 127 -16.94 10.96 2.25
C ALA A 127 -17.98 10.40 3.22
N THR A 128 -17.52 9.58 4.16
CA THR A 128 -18.35 9.03 5.23
C THR A 128 -17.90 9.55 6.59
N ALA A 129 -18.86 9.89 7.46
CA ALA A 129 -18.64 10.27 8.84
C ALA A 129 -19.37 9.33 9.82
N GLU A 130 -18.90 9.29 11.07
CA GLU A 130 -19.57 8.53 12.12
C GLU A 130 -20.67 9.37 12.78
N GLY A 131 -21.93 9.01 12.50
CA GLY A 131 -23.08 9.69 13.09
C GLY A 131 -23.43 9.17 14.49
N VAL A 132 -23.03 7.94 14.83
CA VAL A 132 -23.32 7.33 16.15
C VAL A 132 -22.27 6.28 16.52
N THR A 133 -21.91 6.28 17.80
CA THR A 133 -20.95 5.40 18.46
C THR A 133 -21.32 3.91 18.35
N GLN A 134 -20.30 3.06 18.12
CA GLN A 134 -20.31 1.58 18.06
C GLN A 134 -20.76 1.04 16.67
N ILE A 135 -20.10 0.13 15.94
CA ILE A 135 -19.37 -1.13 16.22
C ILE A 135 -18.57 -1.52 14.95
N TYR A 136 -17.58 -2.41 15.07
CA TYR A 136 -16.75 -3.21 14.13
C TYR A 136 -17.24 -3.57 12.68
N THR A 137 -18.10 -2.80 12.02
CA THR A 137 -18.62 -3.09 10.68
C THR A 137 -18.13 -2.05 9.67
N PRO A 138 -17.45 -2.43 8.57
CA PRO A 138 -17.03 -1.49 7.53
C PRO A 138 -18.09 -0.43 7.21
N LEU A 139 -17.72 0.85 7.28
CA LEU A 139 -18.62 1.97 7.00
C LEU A 139 -18.79 2.15 5.48
N LEU A 140 -17.83 1.61 4.71
CA LEU A 140 -17.85 1.61 3.25
C LEU A 140 -17.44 0.24 2.71
N TYR A 141 -18.35 -0.35 1.93
CA TYR A 141 -18.11 -1.53 1.11
C TYR A 141 -18.04 -1.13 -0.37
N VAL A 142 -16.99 -1.58 -1.06
CA VAL A 142 -16.84 -1.37 -2.50
C VAL A 142 -16.57 -2.70 -3.17
N ASN A 143 -17.35 -3.05 -4.18
CA ASN A 143 -17.17 -4.27 -4.95
C ASN A 143 -17.33 -3.99 -6.44
N ASN A 144 -16.40 -4.50 -7.25
CA ASN A 144 -16.46 -4.48 -8.70
C ASN A 144 -16.79 -3.08 -9.26
N SER A 145 -16.16 -2.05 -8.69
CA SER A 145 -16.49 -0.66 -8.97
C SER A 145 -15.26 0.13 -9.39
N THR A 146 -15.48 1.23 -10.12
CA THR A 146 -14.40 2.06 -10.67
C THR A 146 -14.52 3.50 -10.19
N PHE A 147 -13.42 4.04 -9.67
CA PHE A 147 -13.28 5.42 -9.22
C PHE A 147 -12.18 6.11 -10.00
N TYR A 148 -12.51 7.16 -10.76
CA TYR A 148 -11.49 7.83 -11.56
C TYR A 148 -11.64 9.35 -11.68
N TYR A 149 -10.51 10.05 -11.82
CA TYR A 149 -10.46 11.52 -11.90
C TYR A 149 -11.21 12.25 -10.78
N ASN A 150 -11.32 11.64 -9.60
CA ASN A 150 -11.89 12.32 -8.43
C ASN A 150 -10.80 13.10 -7.70
N SER A 151 -11.16 14.24 -7.12
CA SER A 151 -10.19 15.10 -6.42
C SER A 151 -10.71 15.66 -5.11
N ALA A 152 -9.84 15.72 -4.11
CA ALA A 152 -10.08 16.39 -2.84
C ALA A 152 -8.97 17.43 -2.58
N ALA A 153 -9.31 18.59 -2.02
CA ALA A 153 -8.30 19.57 -1.64
C ALA A 153 -7.65 19.29 -0.29
N SER A 154 -8.25 18.46 0.57
CA SER A 154 -7.60 17.87 1.74
C SER A 154 -7.30 16.40 1.46
N SER A 155 -7.98 15.42 2.07
CA SER A 155 -7.62 13.99 1.95
C SER A 155 -8.58 13.19 1.06
N ALA A 156 -8.11 12.07 0.52
CA ALA A 156 -8.86 11.14 -0.32
C ALA A 156 -9.46 11.76 -1.58
N GLY A 157 -8.71 11.71 -2.69
CA GLY A 157 -9.25 12.09 -3.99
C GLY A 157 -10.52 11.32 -4.35
N ALA A 158 -10.66 10.06 -3.93
CA ALA A 158 -11.90 9.29 -4.08
C ALA A 158 -12.64 9.09 -2.75
N LEU A 159 -12.09 8.27 -1.84
CA LEU A 159 -12.82 7.71 -0.70
C LEU A 159 -12.24 8.16 0.63
N TYR A 160 -12.97 9.02 1.34
CA TYR A 160 -12.64 9.39 2.71
C TYR A 160 -13.53 8.61 3.67
N VAL A 161 -12.90 7.81 4.55
CA VAL A 161 -13.62 7.03 5.55
C VAL A 161 -13.01 7.27 6.92
N SER A 162 -13.81 7.63 7.91
CA SER A 162 -13.33 7.85 9.28
C SER A 162 -12.87 6.56 9.97
N THR A 163 -13.35 5.39 9.53
CA THR A 163 -13.06 4.09 10.16
C THR A 163 -12.56 3.03 9.19
N PHE A 164 -13.37 2.00 8.95
CA PHE A 164 -12.98 0.75 8.28
C PHE A 164 -13.64 0.64 6.91
N ILE A 165 -12.89 0.05 5.98
CA ILE A 165 -13.31 -0.21 4.61
C ILE A 165 -13.15 -1.68 4.25
N SER A 166 -13.98 -2.14 3.31
CA SER A 166 -13.81 -3.41 2.62
C SER A 166 -13.94 -3.17 1.13
N ILE A 167 -12.84 -3.36 0.39
CA ILE A 167 -12.78 -3.09 -1.04
C ILE A 167 -12.35 -4.36 -1.77
N GLN A 168 -13.11 -4.74 -2.79
CA GLN A 168 -12.85 -5.94 -3.56
C GLN A 168 -12.99 -5.67 -5.06
N ASN A 169 -12.08 -6.25 -5.85
CA ASN A 169 -12.19 -6.32 -7.31
C ASN A 169 -12.44 -4.97 -7.99
N SER A 170 -11.87 -3.90 -7.46
CA SER A 170 -12.21 -2.53 -7.86
C SER A 170 -11.01 -1.81 -8.49
N THR A 171 -11.25 -0.66 -9.13
CA THR A 171 -10.20 0.13 -9.78
C THR A 171 -10.22 1.58 -9.32
N PHE A 172 -9.07 2.11 -8.94
CA PHE A 172 -8.82 3.52 -8.62
C PHE A 172 -7.80 4.10 -9.59
N TYR A 173 -8.23 5.03 -10.44
CA TYR A 173 -7.41 5.60 -11.49
C TYR A 173 -7.37 7.12 -11.45
N ARG A 174 -6.18 7.72 -11.33
CA ARG A 174 -5.99 9.18 -11.35
C ARG A 174 -6.86 9.94 -10.36
N ASN A 175 -6.99 9.42 -9.15
CA ASN A 175 -7.58 10.15 -8.05
C ASN A 175 -6.51 10.99 -7.35
N ILE A 176 -6.85 12.22 -6.99
CA ILE A 176 -5.85 13.21 -6.55
C ILE A 176 -6.29 13.90 -5.26
N ALA A 177 -5.46 13.80 -4.22
CA ALA A 177 -5.49 14.72 -3.09
C ALA A 177 -4.52 15.89 -3.35
N THR A 178 -4.92 17.12 -3.02
CA THR A 178 -4.08 18.32 -3.22
C THR A 178 -3.74 18.99 -1.89
N HIS A 179 -3.03 20.12 -1.92
CA HIS A 179 -2.67 20.95 -0.75
C HIS A 179 -2.07 20.17 0.44
N ASN A 180 -1.15 19.24 0.17
CA ASN A 180 -0.51 18.40 1.20
C ASN A 180 -1.51 17.48 1.95
N GLY A 181 -2.59 17.10 1.28
CA GLY A 181 -3.53 16.09 1.72
C GLY A 181 -2.94 14.69 1.89
N ASN A 182 -3.76 13.72 2.25
CA ASN A 182 -3.32 12.33 2.38
C ASN A 182 -4.25 11.39 1.61
N GLY A 183 -3.69 10.29 1.09
CA GLY A 183 -4.44 9.29 0.35
C GLY A 183 -4.92 9.84 -0.99
N GLY A 184 -4.13 9.74 -2.06
CA GLY A 184 -4.55 10.30 -3.35
C GLY A 184 -5.84 9.67 -3.86
N ALA A 185 -6.07 8.38 -3.60
CA ALA A 185 -7.35 7.73 -3.81
C ALA A 185 -8.14 7.57 -2.50
N ILE A 186 -7.53 6.97 -1.49
CA ILE A 186 -8.24 6.49 -0.30
C ILE A 186 -7.54 6.99 0.96
N TYR A 187 -8.34 7.52 1.88
CA TYR A 187 -7.92 7.81 3.25
C TYR A 187 -8.83 7.05 4.20
N PHE A 188 -8.24 6.32 5.15
CA PHE A 188 -8.97 5.82 6.30
C PHE A 188 -8.15 5.76 7.59
N ASN A 189 -8.79 5.99 8.73
CA ASN A 189 -8.14 6.01 10.06
C ASN A 189 -8.96 5.21 11.08
N GLY A 190 -9.23 3.96 10.74
CA GLY A 190 -9.86 2.98 11.62
C GLY A 190 -9.02 1.72 11.78
N GLN A 191 -9.63 0.72 12.41
CA GLN A 191 -9.01 -0.59 12.60
C GLN A 191 -8.72 -1.32 11.27
N MET A 192 -8.00 -2.44 11.36
CA MET A 192 -7.52 -3.26 10.23
C MET A 192 -8.55 -3.43 9.11
N SER A 193 -8.33 -2.75 7.99
CA SER A 193 -9.18 -2.83 6.79
C SER A 193 -8.59 -3.77 5.75
N SER A 194 -9.44 -4.39 4.94
CA SER A 194 -9.05 -5.35 3.91
C SER A 194 -9.35 -4.81 2.52
N ILE A 195 -8.35 -4.86 1.63
CA ILE A 195 -8.48 -4.54 0.22
C ILE A 195 -7.95 -5.73 -0.58
N VAL A 196 -8.79 -6.27 -1.46
CA VAL A 196 -8.53 -7.51 -2.18
C VAL A 196 -8.74 -7.31 -3.69
N GLY A 197 -7.87 -7.86 -4.53
CA GLY A 197 -8.08 -7.89 -5.99
C GLY A 197 -8.23 -6.51 -6.63
N THR A 198 -7.67 -5.47 -6.02
CA THR A 198 -7.95 -4.06 -6.38
C THR A 198 -6.76 -3.43 -7.08
N THR A 199 -7.04 -2.63 -8.10
CA THR A 199 -6.03 -1.97 -8.94
C THR A 199 -5.99 -0.47 -8.67
N PHE A 200 -4.79 0.06 -8.44
CA PHE A 200 -4.49 1.47 -8.22
C PHE A 200 -3.50 1.94 -9.28
N ILE A 201 -3.89 2.95 -10.07
CA ILE A 201 -3.08 3.45 -11.18
C ILE A 201 -3.04 4.97 -11.16
N GLN A 202 -1.84 5.53 -11.14
CA GLN A 202 -1.60 6.96 -11.28
C GLN A 202 -2.38 7.80 -10.27
N ASN A 203 -2.64 7.27 -9.07
CA ASN A 203 -3.20 8.07 -7.99
C ASN A 203 -2.07 8.89 -7.36
N SER A 204 -2.39 10.10 -6.92
CA SER A 204 -1.34 11.00 -6.44
C SER A 204 -1.77 11.92 -5.33
N VAL A 205 -0.78 12.34 -4.56
CA VAL A 205 -0.90 13.45 -3.63
C VAL A 205 0.01 14.58 -4.11
N LEU A 206 -0.55 15.77 -4.33
CA LEU A 206 0.24 16.95 -4.69
C LEU A 206 0.76 17.67 -3.44
N GLY A 207 2.04 18.07 -3.48
CA GLY A 207 2.71 18.72 -2.36
C GLY A 207 3.32 17.70 -1.39
N MET A 208 3.46 18.07 -0.12
CA MET A 208 4.18 17.32 0.92
C MET A 208 3.33 16.25 1.63
N GLY A 209 2.28 15.77 0.97
CA GLY A 209 1.33 14.82 1.54
C GLY A 209 1.74 13.36 1.37
N SER A 210 0.93 12.45 1.91
CA SER A 210 1.32 11.05 2.09
C SER A 210 0.36 10.04 1.46
N GLY A 211 0.88 8.92 0.97
CA GLY A 211 0.09 7.80 0.44
C GLY A 211 -0.53 8.12 -0.92
N GLY A 212 0.24 8.00 -2.01
CA GLY A 212 -0.23 8.41 -3.35
C GLY A 212 -1.52 7.71 -3.78
N SER A 213 -1.70 6.45 -3.38
CA SER A 213 -2.98 5.75 -3.47
C SER A 213 -3.69 5.72 -2.13
N ILE A 214 -3.04 5.19 -1.10
CA ILE A 214 -3.69 4.88 0.17
C ILE A 214 -2.92 5.50 1.33
N TYR A 215 -3.66 6.20 2.19
CA TYR A 215 -3.21 6.56 3.53
C TYR A 215 -4.09 5.85 4.56
N ALA A 216 -3.47 5.05 5.42
CA ALA A 216 -4.16 4.16 6.34
C ALA A 216 -3.44 4.03 7.68
N ASP A 217 -4.15 3.61 8.72
CA ASP A 217 -3.53 3.17 9.97
C ASP A 217 -3.01 1.72 9.87
N ASN A 218 -3.92 0.74 9.97
CA ASN A 218 -3.64 -0.68 9.79
C ASN A 218 -4.36 -1.22 8.55
N MET A 219 -3.65 -1.99 7.72
CA MET A 219 -4.22 -2.48 6.45
C MET A 219 -3.70 -3.86 6.07
N VAL A 220 -4.60 -4.64 5.47
CA VAL A 220 -4.31 -5.92 4.81
C VAL A 220 -4.60 -5.76 3.33
N LEU A 221 -3.58 -5.99 2.51
CA LEU A 221 -3.66 -6.00 1.05
C LEU A 221 -3.45 -7.41 0.53
N GLN A 222 -4.33 -7.83 -0.38
CA GLN A 222 -4.22 -9.11 -1.05
C GLN A 222 -4.52 -8.97 -2.55
N ASP A 223 -3.69 -9.57 -3.40
CA ASP A 223 -3.91 -9.61 -4.85
C ASP A 223 -4.11 -8.21 -5.49
N CYS A 224 -3.43 -7.20 -4.94
CA CYS A 224 -3.57 -5.80 -5.38
C CYS A 224 -2.45 -5.37 -6.33
N GLN A 225 -2.77 -4.43 -7.22
CA GLN A 225 -1.80 -3.85 -8.16
C GLN A 225 -1.71 -2.34 -7.96
N PHE A 226 -0.49 -1.83 -7.89
CA PHE A 226 -0.18 -0.40 -7.78
C PHE A 226 0.77 -0.02 -8.91
N SER A 227 0.43 1.01 -9.67
CA SER A 227 1.25 1.44 -10.81
C SER A 227 1.32 2.95 -10.96
N SER A 228 2.56 3.46 -10.98
CA SER A 228 2.84 4.89 -11.19
C SER A 228 2.11 5.82 -10.22
N ASP A 229 1.87 5.37 -9.00
CA ASP A 229 1.36 6.23 -7.94
C ASP A 229 2.49 7.10 -7.37
N ASN A 230 2.15 8.31 -6.92
CA ASN A 230 3.15 9.24 -6.41
C ASN A 230 2.66 10.07 -5.20
N ALA A 231 3.56 10.31 -4.26
CA ALA A 231 3.36 11.23 -3.13
C ALA A 231 4.70 11.77 -2.63
N TYR A 232 4.70 12.60 -1.59
CA TYR A 232 5.93 13.01 -0.94
C TYR A 232 6.47 11.93 0.01
N PHE A 233 5.55 11.23 0.69
CA PHE A 233 5.81 10.10 1.58
C PHE A 233 4.94 8.90 1.22
N GLY A 234 5.53 7.73 1.00
CA GLY A 234 4.75 6.53 0.67
C GLY A 234 4.09 6.64 -0.71
N GLY A 235 4.86 6.42 -1.77
CA GLY A 235 4.44 6.76 -3.14
C GLY A 235 3.15 6.09 -3.57
N SER A 236 2.94 4.82 -3.20
CA SER A 236 1.61 4.19 -3.26
C SER A 236 0.92 4.19 -1.91
N ILE A 237 1.62 3.79 -0.84
CA ILE A 237 1.01 3.53 0.48
C ILE A 237 1.77 4.25 1.58
N TYR A 238 1.03 4.90 2.46
CA TYR A 238 1.49 5.28 3.78
C TYR A 238 0.66 4.56 4.85
N SER A 239 1.31 3.75 5.70
CA SER A 239 0.71 3.06 6.84
C SER A 239 1.21 3.68 8.16
N ILE A 240 0.31 4.18 9.01
CA ILE A 240 0.67 4.72 10.33
C ILE A 240 1.09 3.61 11.31
N SER A 241 0.56 2.40 11.13
CA SER A 241 0.85 1.24 11.99
C SER A 241 1.35 0.05 11.17
N SER A 242 0.86 -1.17 11.47
CA SER A 242 1.33 -2.39 10.83
C SER A 242 0.68 -2.60 9.46
N LEU A 243 1.45 -3.16 8.53
CA LEU A 243 1.04 -3.40 7.16
C LEU A 243 1.25 -4.87 6.80
N VAL A 244 0.20 -5.51 6.27
CA VAL A 244 0.26 -6.85 5.71
C VAL A 244 -0.02 -6.78 4.21
N VAL A 245 0.89 -7.31 3.39
CA VAL A 245 0.78 -7.32 1.93
C VAL A 245 1.03 -8.73 1.43
N SER A 246 0.13 -9.25 0.60
CA SER A 246 0.23 -10.60 0.05
C SER A 246 -0.14 -10.62 -1.43
N SER A 247 0.67 -11.28 -2.25
CA SER A 247 0.37 -11.47 -3.68
C SER A 247 0.15 -10.15 -4.46
N CYS A 248 0.83 -9.08 -4.06
CA CYS A 248 0.65 -7.76 -4.66
C CYS A 248 1.77 -7.41 -5.66
N SER A 249 1.55 -6.35 -6.43
CA SER A 249 2.56 -5.79 -7.34
C SER A 249 2.63 -4.27 -7.26
N PHE A 250 3.84 -3.71 -7.13
CA PHE A 250 4.13 -2.28 -7.12
C PHE A 250 5.09 -1.95 -8.26
N VAL A 251 4.63 -1.18 -9.25
CA VAL A 251 5.41 -0.90 -10.47
C VAL A 251 5.52 0.61 -10.70
N GLY A 252 6.75 1.12 -10.65
CA GLY A 252 7.03 2.52 -10.94
C GLY A 252 6.42 3.51 -9.96
N SER A 253 6.08 3.07 -8.74
CA SER A 253 5.65 3.96 -7.66
C SER A 253 6.82 4.84 -7.21
N SER A 254 6.55 6.10 -6.90
CA SER A 254 7.60 7.03 -6.49
C SER A 254 7.22 7.91 -5.31
N ALA A 255 8.19 8.18 -4.45
CA ALA A 255 8.06 9.18 -3.39
C ALA A 255 9.22 10.17 -3.45
N ASP A 256 8.96 11.43 -3.15
CA ASP A 256 10.03 12.44 -3.15
C ASP A 256 11.07 12.18 -2.05
N LEU A 257 10.62 11.72 -0.87
CA LEU A 257 11.49 11.60 0.30
C LEU A 257 11.62 10.17 0.83
N TYR A 258 10.52 9.54 1.26
CA TYR A 258 10.58 8.23 1.92
C TYR A 258 9.55 7.25 1.36
N GLY A 259 9.96 6.00 1.14
CA GLY A 259 9.04 4.90 0.84
C GLY A 259 8.46 5.01 -0.56
N GLY A 260 9.24 4.76 -1.61
CA GLY A 260 8.80 5.02 -2.99
C GLY A 260 7.59 4.20 -3.41
N ALA A 261 7.44 2.96 -2.94
CA ALA A 261 6.15 2.27 -2.96
C ALA A 261 5.44 2.35 -1.61
N ILE A 262 6.14 1.98 -0.53
CA ILE A 262 5.55 1.82 0.80
C ILE A 262 6.36 2.61 1.83
N LEU A 263 5.66 3.42 2.62
CA LEU A 263 6.12 3.90 3.91
C LEU A 263 5.26 3.29 5.01
N ALA A 264 5.88 2.65 6.01
CA ALA A 264 5.18 2.12 7.19
C ALA A 264 5.84 2.54 8.50
N ASN A 265 5.03 2.78 9.53
CA ASN A 265 5.47 3.17 10.87
C ASN A 265 5.29 2.06 11.93
N GLY A 266 5.12 0.80 11.48
CA GLY A 266 5.05 -0.40 12.31
C GLY A 266 5.67 -1.62 11.63
N ASN A 267 5.25 -2.82 12.05
CA ASN A 267 5.71 -4.08 11.46
C ASN A 267 5.24 -4.18 10.00
N VAL A 268 6.13 -4.65 9.14
CA VAL A 268 5.85 -4.93 7.72
C VAL A 268 5.95 -6.42 7.47
N ASN A 269 4.84 -7.03 7.04
CA ASN A 269 4.75 -8.42 6.64
C ASN A 269 4.36 -8.49 5.16
N ILE A 270 5.30 -8.89 4.32
CA ILE A 270 5.13 -8.96 2.87
C ILE A 270 5.34 -10.41 2.43
N ASN A 271 4.43 -10.93 1.64
CA ASN A 271 4.54 -12.27 1.07
C ASN A 271 4.20 -12.23 -0.43
N ASN A 272 4.94 -12.99 -1.24
CA ASN A 272 4.65 -13.19 -2.67
C ASN A 272 4.43 -11.87 -3.45
N THR A 273 5.21 -10.83 -3.16
CA THR A 273 4.97 -9.48 -3.70
C THR A 273 6.11 -9.03 -4.62
N PHE A 274 5.75 -8.35 -5.69
CA PHE A 274 6.68 -7.81 -6.67
C PHE A 274 6.84 -6.29 -6.53
N PHE A 275 8.07 -5.81 -6.46
CA PHE A 275 8.43 -4.39 -6.48
C PHE A 275 9.39 -4.13 -7.65
N ASN A 276 8.97 -3.29 -8.60
CA ASN A 276 9.78 -2.96 -9.77
C ASN A 276 9.83 -1.47 -10.05
N GLY A 277 11.06 -0.94 -10.17
CA GLY A 277 11.26 0.46 -10.56
C GLY A 277 10.73 1.47 -9.54
N ALA A 278 10.60 1.08 -8.27
CA ALA A 278 10.16 1.99 -7.22
C ALA A 278 11.31 2.90 -6.76
N THR A 279 11.01 4.18 -6.52
CA THR A 279 12.05 5.21 -6.32
C THR A 279 11.71 6.17 -5.19
N ALA A 280 12.70 6.49 -4.36
CA ALA A 280 12.66 7.56 -3.38
C ALA A 280 14.06 8.00 -3.00
N ASN A 281 14.20 9.11 -2.25
CA ASN A 281 15.48 9.50 -1.65
C ASN A 281 15.95 8.46 -0.61
N SER A 282 15.01 7.77 0.04
CA SER A 282 15.30 6.71 1.01
C SER A 282 14.18 5.68 1.04
N GLY A 283 14.53 4.39 0.92
CA GLY A 283 13.56 3.29 0.86
C GLY A 283 12.69 3.32 -0.40
N GLY A 284 13.28 3.25 -1.60
CA GLY A 284 12.58 3.33 -2.88
C GLY A 284 11.47 2.31 -3.07
N ALA A 285 11.65 1.07 -2.64
CA ALA A 285 10.54 0.15 -2.50
C ALA A 285 9.87 0.34 -1.15
N ILE A 286 10.61 0.15 -0.05
CA ILE A 286 10.06 0.16 1.31
C ILE A 286 10.91 1.02 2.22
N TYR A 287 10.26 1.91 2.95
CA TYR A 287 10.84 2.61 4.09
C TYR A 287 10.03 2.32 5.35
N THR A 288 10.69 1.94 6.43
CA THR A 288 10.06 1.90 7.75
C THR A 288 10.72 2.89 8.70
N GLN A 289 9.92 3.73 9.36
CA GLN A 289 10.45 4.66 10.35
C GLN A 289 10.66 4.01 11.72
N ASN A 290 9.72 3.16 12.13
CA ASN A 290 9.76 2.36 13.35
C ASN A 290 9.37 0.93 12.96
N ALA A 291 10.34 0.13 12.54
CA ALA A 291 10.10 -1.20 11.98
C ALA A 291 9.44 -2.18 12.97
N GLY A 292 9.31 -1.82 14.25
CA GLY A 292 8.85 -2.72 15.29
C GLY A 292 9.84 -3.88 15.51
N SER A 293 9.39 -4.95 16.17
CA SER A 293 10.29 -6.02 16.61
C SER A 293 10.57 -7.05 15.52
N THR A 294 9.59 -7.32 14.65
CA THR A 294 9.62 -8.44 13.71
C THR A 294 9.07 -8.00 12.35
N ASN A 295 9.91 -8.10 11.33
CA ASN A 295 9.52 -7.85 9.94
C ASN A 295 9.82 -9.08 9.11
N MET A 296 8.96 -9.35 8.14
CA MET A 296 9.00 -10.55 7.33
C MET A 296 8.74 -10.16 5.87
N ILE A 297 9.66 -10.58 4.99
CA ILE A 297 9.49 -10.45 3.55
C ILE A 297 9.79 -11.81 2.94
N GLU A 298 8.75 -12.48 2.46
CA GLU A 298 8.82 -13.86 1.97
C GLU A 298 8.40 -13.96 0.52
N ASP A 299 9.05 -14.86 -0.23
CA ASP A 299 8.72 -15.22 -1.61
C ASP A 299 8.55 -14.00 -2.54
N SER A 300 9.26 -12.92 -2.24
CA SER A 300 9.06 -11.60 -2.87
C SER A 300 10.22 -11.24 -3.79
N GLN A 301 9.99 -10.24 -4.64
CA GLN A 301 10.92 -9.89 -5.71
C GLN A 301 11.08 -8.38 -5.80
N PHE A 302 12.33 -7.90 -5.70
CA PHE A 302 12.71 -6.50 -5.80
C PHE A 302 13.63 -6.28 -6.99
N PHE A 303 13.13 -5.61 -8.03
CA PHE A 303 13.82 -5.38 -9.29
C PHE A 303 13.98 -3.90 -9.59
N ASN A 304 15.18 -3.48 -10.01
CA ASN A 304 15.41 -2.13 -10.54
C ASN A 304 14.95 -0.98 -9.63
N ASN A 305 14.84 -1.20 -8.33
CA ASN A 305 14.44 -0.14 -7.40
C ASN A 305 15.66 0.74 -7.09
N VAL A 306 15.42 1.99 -6.67
CA VAL A 306 16.47 2.96 -6.31
C VAL A 306 16.34 3.35 -4.84
N GLN A 307 17.40 3.20 -4.04
CA GLN A 307 17.43 3.37 -2.58
C GLN A 307 16.60 2.33 -1.84
N VAL A 308 16.70 1.07 -2.26
CA VAL A 308 15.61 0.07 -2.31
C VAL A 308 14.84 -0.19 -1.03
N VAL A 309 15.50 -0.68 0.02
CA VAL A 309 14.79 -0.97 1.27
C VAL A 309 15.55 -0.40 2.44
N GLN A 310 14.85 0.38 3.28
CA GLN A 310 15.42 0.96 4.49
C GLN A 310 14.58 0.63 5.72
N PHE A 311 15.21 -0.05 6.68
CA PHE A 311 14.62 -0.33 7.99
C PHE A 311 15.30 0.48 9.09
N ARG A 312 14.48 1.10 9.95
CA ARG A 312 14.92 1.76 11.17
C ARG A 312 14.43 1.00 12.38
N GLN A 313 15.37 0.64 13.26
CA GLN A 313 15.08 0.02 14.57
C GLN A 313 14.34 -1.34 14.48
N THR A 314 14.89 -2.30 13.74
CA THR A 314 14.40 -3.69 13.72
C THR A 314 15.24 -4.59 14.64
N SER A 315 14.64 -5.65 15.20
CA SER A 315 15.36 -6.64 16.01
C SER A 315 15.49 -8.01 15.36
N SER A 316 14.49 -8.46 14.58
CA SER A 316 14.54 -9.69 13.78
C SER A 316 14.03 -9.43 12.37
N PHE A 317 14.70 -10.01 11.37
CA PHE A 317 14.34 -9.81 9.96
C PHE A 317 14.42 -11.11 9.16
N PHE A 318 13.27 -11.52 8.59
CA PHE A 318 13.13 -12.78 7.88
C PHE A 318 13.01 -12.53 6.36
N LEU A 319 13.93 -13.10 5.58
CA LEU A 319 13.96 -13.08 4.12
C LEU A 319 13.98 -14.51 3.56
N SER A 320 12.86 -15.21 3.63
CA SER A 320 12.75 -16.53 2.97
C SER A 320 12.30 -16.37 1.53
N GLY A 321 12.89 -17.08 0.57
CA GLY A 321 12.40 -17.07 -0.82
C GLY A 321 12.50 -15.74 -1.58
N THR A 322 13.08 -14.70 -0.97
CA THR A 322 13.07 -13.35 -1.53
C THR A 322 14.30 -13.06 -2.40
N LEU A 323 14.08 -12.44 -3.56
CA LEU A 323 15.11 -12.05 -4.52
C LEU A 323 15.21 -10.52 -4.63
N PHE A 324 16.42 -10.00 -4.45
CA PHE A 324 16.81 -8.63 -4.78
C PHE A 324 17.72 -8.66 -5.99
N ASN A 325 17.26 -8.13 -7.12
CA ASN A 325 18.00 -8.12 -8.38
C ASN A 325 18.11 -6.73 -8.99
N ALA A 326 19.30 -6.36 -9.46
CA ALA A 326 19.54 -5.12 -10.21
C ALA A 326 19.08 -3.85 -9.48
N ASN A 327 19.13 -3.86 -8.15
CA ASN A 327 18.78 -2.71 -7.33
C ASN A 327 19.97 -1.76 -7.18
N SER A 328 19.70 -0.47 -7.00
CA SER A 328 20.76 0.52 -6.87
C SER A 328 20.53 1.47 -5.70
N ALA A 329 21.61 1.99 -5.14
CA ALA A 329 21.59 3.08 -4.19
C ALA A 329 22.73 4.06 -4.46
N THR A 330 22.55 5.34 -4.12
CA THR A 330 23.62 6.35 -4.25
C THR A 330 24.61 6.27 -3.10
N ILE A 331 24.13 6.13 -1.86
CA ILE A 331 24.97 6.14 -0.65
C ILE A 331 24.65 5.01 0.35
N GLN A 332 23.50 4.34 0.18
CA GLN A 332 23.01 3.29 1.08
C GLN A 332 23.36 1.89 0.57
N GLY A 333 23.05 0.84 1.33
CA GLY A 333 23.09 -0.54 0.82
C GLY A 333 22.23 -0.64 -0.45
N GLY A 334 22.81 -1.05 -1.58
CA GLY A 334 22.12 -1.07 -2.88
C GLY A 334 20.89 -1.96 -2.92
N ALA A 335 20.83 -3.00 -2.09
CA ALA A 335 19.62 -3.80 -1.88
C ALA A 335 18.88 -3.43 -0.59
N MET A 336 19.61 -3.31 0.53
CA MET A 336 19.01 -3.11 1.85
C MET A 336 19.91 -2.31 2.78
N TYR A 337 19.31 -1.40 3.53
CA TYR A 337 19.99 -0.52 4.47
C TYR A 337 19.33 -0.51 5.84
N PHE A 338 20.10 -0.80 6.89
CA PHE A 338 19.64 -0.76 8.28
C PHE A 338 20.21 0.47 8.99
N SER A 339 19.37 1.19 9.72
CA SER A 339 19.78 2.44 10.40
C SER A 339 19.04 2.70 11.71
N GLY A 340 19.43 3.76 12.43
CA GLY A 340 18.76 4.18 13.66
C GLY A 340 19.09 3.33 14.90
N GLY A 341 20.24 2.65 14.91
CA GLY A 341 20.74 1.90 16.07
C GLY A 341 20.20 0.49 16.25
N GLY A 342 19.44 -0.04 15.28
CA GLY A 342 18.96 -1.42 15.28
C GLY A 342 19.42 -2.19 14.04
N TYR A 343 20.35 -3.11 14.23
CA TYR A 343 20.66 -4.18 13.28
C TYR A 343 19.85 -5.43 13.67
N PRO A 344 19.35 -6.21 12.71
CA PRO A 344 18.70 -7.47 13.05
C PRO A 344 19.69 -8.38 13.77
N LYS A 345 19.30 -8.92 14.94
CA LYS A 345 20.08 -9.96 15.64
C LYS A 345 20.09 -11.27 14.86
N MET A 346 19.06 -11.47 14.05
CA MET A 346 18.89 -12.64 13.20
C MET A 346 18.44 -12.14 11.82
N PHE A 347 19.19 -12.50 10.79
CA PHE A 347 18.95 -12.12 9.41
C PHE A 347 18.94 -13.39 8.56
N TYR A 348 17.75 -13.78 8.11
CA TYR A 348 17.54 -15.09 7.49
C TYR A 348 17.39 -14.98 5.99
N GLY A 349 18.24 -15.66 5.23
CA GLY A 349 18.00 -15.97 3.82
C GLY A 349 18.03 -14.78 2.86
N GLY A 350 17.55 -15.07 1.64
CA GLY A 350 17.44 -14.11 0.54
C GLY A 350 18.56 -14.27 -0.48
N LYS A 351 18.23 -13.96 -1.74
CA LYS A 351 19.19 -13.89 -2.84
C LYS A 351 19.39 -12.46 -3.26
N PHE A 352 20.63 -12.03 -3.32
CA PHE A 352 21.01 -10.66 -3.67
C PHE A 352 21.92 -10.73 -4.88
N ILE A 353 21.41 -10.28 -6.02
CA ILE A 353 22.07 -10.42 -7.32
C ILE A 353 22.22 -9.05 -7.96
N SER A 354 23.44 -8.70 -8.36
CA SER A 354 23.73 -7.50 -9.17
C SER A 354 23.19 -6.21 -8.53
N ASN A 355 23.24 -6.10 -7.21
CA ASN A 355 22.87 -4.87 -6.52
C ASN A 355 24.10 -3.96 -6.45
N SER A 356 23.88 -2.64 -6.50
CA SER A 356 24.98 -1.69 -6.63
C SER A 356 24.81 -0.46 -5.75
N ASN A 357 25.94 0.06 -5.27
CA ASN A 357 26.04 1.38 -4.69
C ASN A 357 26.93 2.24 -5.59
N LEU A 358 26.36 3.34 -6.10
CA LEU A 358 26.98 4.19 -7.12
C LEU A 358 28.17 5.00 -6.60
N MET A 359 28.23 5.31 -5.31
CA MET A 359 29.33 6.08 -4.71
C MET A 359 30.36 5.20 -4.01
N ASN A 360 29.95 4.06 -3.47
CA ASN A 360 30.80 3.21 -2.66
C ASN A 360 30.47 1.72 -2.85
N PRO A 361 31.26 1.04 -3.72
CA PRO A 361 31.07 -0.38 -4.03
C PRO A 361 31.18 -1.34 -2.84
N THR A 362 31.70 -0.90 -1.68
CA THR A 362 31.74 -1.72 -0.46
C THR A 362 30.37 -1.89 0.21
N TYR A 363 29.36 -1.13 -0.24
CA TYR A 363 27.97 -1.17 0.24
C TYR A 363 26.98 -1.61 -0.84
N ASN A 364 27.41 -2.43 -1.80
CA ASN A 364 26.57 -2.84 -2.93
C ASN A 364 25.28 -3.54 -2.50
N THR A 365 25.33 -4.46 -1.54
CA THR A 365 24.13 -5.12 -1.02
C THR A 365 23.67 -4.55 0.34
N PHE A 366 24.55 -4.53 1.35
CA PHE A 366 24.26 -4.12 2.74
C PHE A 366 25.16 -2.97 3.22
N ASN A 367 24.83 -2.34 4.34
CA ASN A 367 25.80 -1.52 5.06
C ASN A 367 26.83 -2.35 5.85
N THR A 368 28.10 -1.96 5.83
CA THR A 368 29.26 -2.71 6.40
C THR A 368 29.10 -3.10 7.86
N ASP A 369 28.42 -2.28 8.66
CA ASP A 369 28.19 -2.58 10.08
C ASP A 369 27.34 -3.84 10.31
N MET A 370 26.45 -4.17 9.37
CA MET A 370 25.59 -5.35 9.46
C MET A 370 26.38 -6.66 9.28
N ILE A 371 27.43 -6.65 8.47
CA ILE A 371 28.25 -7.84 8.19
C ILE A 371 29.46 -7.98 9.14
N LYS A 372 29.65 -7.05 10.09
CA LYS A 372 30.73 -7.17 11.08
C LYS A 372 30.50 -8.37 11.98
N ASN A 373 31.54 -9.17 12.17
CA ASN A 373 31.54 -10.38 13.01
C ASN A 373 30.56 -11.47 12.54
N VAL A 374 30.19 -11.45 11.25
CA VAL A 374 29.37 -12.50 10.63
C VAL A 374 30.29 -13.47 9.91
N ASN A 375 30.18 -14.77 10.24
CA ASN A 375 30.95 -15.80 9.55
C ASN A 375 30.56 -15.87 8.07
N THR A 376 31.56 -15.94 7.19
CA THR A 376 31.37 -15.70 5.76
C THR A 376 32.19 -16.72 4.97
N VAL A 377 31.58 -17.37 3.99
CA VAL A 377 32.26 -18.35 3.12
C VAL A 377 31.94 -18.08 1.65
N ASN A 378 32.91 -18.38 0.77
CA ASN A 378 32.67 -18.37 -0.67
C ASN A 378 31.82 -19.60 -1.04
N ILE A 379 30.93 -19.45 -2.01
CA ILE A 379 30.04 -20.52 -2.50
C ILE A 379 30.03 -20.56 -4.04
N SER A 380 29.65 -21.69 -4.63
CA SER A 380 29.51 -21.81 -6.09
C SER A 380 28.37 -20.95 -6.62
N VAL A 381 28.49 -20.43 -7.84
CA VAL A 381 27.41 -19.74 -8.56
C VAL A 381 26.16 -20.61 -8.75
N ASP A 382 26.31 -21.93 -8.78
CA ASP A 382 25.18 -22.88 -8.96
C ASP A 382 24.12 -22.74 -7.86
N ILE A 383 24.52 -22.35 -6.64
CA ILE A 383 23.61 -22.16 -5.52
C ILE A 383 22.65 -20.98 -5.74
N LEU A 384 23.07 -19.98 -6.52
CA LEU A 384 22.26 -18.79 -6.78
C LEU A 384 21.15 -19.09 -7.79
N ILE A 385 21.41 -19.96 -8.76
CA ILE A 385 20.43 -20.39 -9.76
C ILE A 385 19.57 -21.57 -9.29
N SER A 386 19.97 -22.26 -8.22
CA SER A 386 19.19 -23.34 -7.62
C SER A 386 17.85 -22.85 -7.05
N PRO A 387 16.74 -23.59 -7.20
CA PRO A 387 15.47 -23.25 -6.55
C PRO A 387 15.49 -23.47 -5.02
N THR A 388 16.55 -24.07 -4.47
CA THR A 388 16.67 -24.33 -3.04
C THR A 388 16.69 -23.04 -2.23
N LEU A 389 15.91 -23.02 -1.14
CA LEU A 389 15.89 -21.94 -0.18
C LEU A 389 16.90 -22.19 0.93
N TYR A 390 17.75 -21.20 1.16
CA TYR A 390 18.76 -21.20 2.21
C TYR A 390 18.34 -20.21 3.30
N SER A 391 18.56 -20.59 4.57
CA SER A 391 18.30 -19.73 5.72
C SER A 391 19.36 -18.65 5.93
N VAL A 392 20.38 -18.62 5.07
CA VAL A 392 21.47 -17.64 5.07
C VAL A 392 21.39 -16.76 3.82
N PRO A 393 21.73 -15.46 3.91
CA PRO A 393 21.79 -14.59 2.74
C PRO A 393 22.85 -15.06 1.76
N LEU A 394 22.46 -15.15 0.49
CA LEU A 394 23.34 -15.46 -0.63
C LEU A 394 23.53 -14.21 -1.48
N VAL A 395 24.77 -13.76 -1.63
CA VAL A 395 25.09 -12.47 -2.24
C VAL A 395 26.05 -12.65 -3.42
N THR A 396 25.76 -11.92 -4.50
CA THR A 396 26.69 -11.67 -5.60
C THR A 396 26.65 -10.19 -5.97
N ASP A 397 27.81 -9.55 -5.88
CA ASP A 397 28.05 -8.14 -6.19
C ASP A 397 29.27 -8.05 -7.11
N ASP A 398 29.35 -7.00 -7.93
CA ASP A 398 30.45 -6.82 -8.91
C ASP A 398 31.85 -6.72 -8.27
N SER A 399 31.93 -6.43 -6.97
CA SER A 399 33.18 -6.36 -6.21
C SER A 399 33.65 -7.72 -5.70
N LEU A 400 32.81 -8.76 -5.76
CA LEU A 400 33.10 -10.08 -5.24
C LEU A 400 33.66 -10.99 -6.35
N VAL A 401 34.77 -11.68 -6.04
CA VAL A 401 35.36 -12.67 -6.96
C VAL A 401 34.47 -13.92 -7.06
N TYR A 402 33.87 -14.30 -5.93
CA TYR A 402 32.95 -15.43 -5.81
C TYR A 402 31.68 -14.99 -5.10
N PRO A 403 30.53 -15.63 -5.36
CA PRO A 403 29.37 -15.50 -4.49
C PRO A 403 29.69 -15.83 -3.05
N VAL A 404 28.94 -15.22 -2.12
CA VAL A 404 29.21 -15.32 -0.69
C VAL A 404 27.94 -15.69 0.07
N ALA A 405 28.08 -16.57 1.06
CA ALA A 405 27.06 -16.83 2.07
C ALA A 405 27.45 -16.18 3.40
N TYR A 406 26.53 -15.42 3.99
CA TYR A 406 26.73 -14.74 5.27
C TYR A 406 26.04 -15.49 6.42
N GLY A 407 26.68 -15.55 7.59
CA GLY A 407 26.10 -16.12 8.82
C GLY A 407 26.10 -17.64 8.87
N VAL A 408 27.05 -18.28 8.18
CA VAL A 408 27.16 -19.75 8.12
C VAL A 408 27.76 -20.36 9.39
N LEU A 409 27.49 -21.64 9.63
CA LEU A 409 28.07 -22.44 10.72
C LEU A 409 29.15 -23.39 10.18
N GLY A 410 30.39 -23.25 10.66
CA GLY A 410 31.56 -24.00 10.18
C GLY A 410 32.49 -23.15 9.33
N ASP A 411 33.65 -23.70 8.97
CA ASP A 411 34.77 -22.95 8.39
C ASP A 411 35.10 -23.41 6.97
N CYS A 412 35.49 -22.46 6.11
CA CYS A 412 36.06 -22.69 4.78
C CYS A 412 36.78 -21.42 4.31
N PHE A 413 38.04 -21.24 4.72
CA PHE A 413 38.75 -19.96 4.59
C PHE A 413 39.30 -19.72 3.18
N ASN A 414 39.92 -20.74 2.60
CA ASN A 414 40.63 -20.64 1.32
C ASN A 414 40.03 -21.61 0.29
N GLY A 415 38.70 -21.60 0.17
CA GLY A 415 38.01 -22.50 -0.73
C GLY A 415 36.59 -22.07 -1.04
N ILE A 416 35.88 -22.97 -1.72
CA ILE A 416 34.45 -22.87 -2.03
C ILE A 416 33.71 -23.87 -1.15
N ALA A 417 32.82 -23.36 -0.29
CA ALA A 417 32.04 -24.16 0.64
C ALA A 417 30.81 -24.79 -0.04
N THR A 418 30.52 -26.04 0.33
CA THR A 418 29.18 -26.61 0.16
C THR A 418 28.41 -26.44 1.47
N ILE A 419 27.24 -25.81 1.42
CA ILE A 419 26.42 -25.53 2.60
C ILE A 419 25.08 -26.27 2.56
N SER A 420 24.57 -26.66 3.73
CA SER A 420 23.20 -27.14 3.90
C SER A 420 22.19 -25.98 3.81
N THR A 421 20.90 -26.30 3.69
CA THR A 421 19.81 -25.29 3.71
C THR A 421 19.76 -24.47 4.99
N GLY A 422 20.23 -25.05 6.11
CA GLY A 422 20.37 -24.36 7.40
C GLY A 422 21.62 -23.49 7.54
N GLY A 423 22.46 -23.41 6.50
CA GLY A 423 23.70 -22.63 6.52
C GLY A 423 24.90 -23.33 7.17
N GLN A 424 24.87 -24.65 7.38
CA GLN A 424 26.03 -25.39 7.88
C GLN A 424 26.99 -25.76 6.74
N VAL A 425 28.29 -25.48 6.91
CA VAL A 425 29.35 -25.96 6.01
C VAL A 425 29.48 -27.47 6.12
N THR A 426 29.34 -28.16 4.99
CA THR A 426 29.37 -29.63 4.88
C THR A 426 30.64 -30.14 4.21
N SER A 427 31.27 -29.32 3.37
CA SER A 427 32.61 -29.55 2.80
C SER A 427 33.21 -28.23 2.32
N CYS A 428 34.54 -28.19 2.16
CA CYS A 428 35.28 -27.05 1.62
C CYS A 428 36.21 -27.53 0.50
N GLN A 429 36.04 -27.02 -0.72
CA GLN A 429 36.94 -27.30 -1.82
C GLN A 429 38.05 -26.23 -1.85
N CYS A 430 39.28 -26.61 -1.50
CA CYS A 430 40.42 -25.69 -1.47
C CYS A 430 40.68 -25.03 -2.83
N PHE A 431 41.06 -23.75 -2.81
CA PHE A 431 41.63 -23.09 -3.97
C PHE A 431 42.98 -23.73 -4.35
N PRO A 432 43.41 -23.61 -5.63
CA PRO A 432 44.74 -24.06 -6.04
C PRO A 432 45.81 -23.41 -5.16
N ASN A 433 46.65 -24.23 -4.51
CA ASN A 433 47.70 -23.90 -3.51
C ASN A 433 47.32 -24.05 -2.03
N TYR A 434 46.08 -24.42 -1.70
CA TYR A 434 45.66 -24.74 -0.33
C TYR A 434 45.32 -26.24 -0.21
N SER A 435 45.43 -26.80 0.99
CA SER A 435 45.17 -28.22 1.24
C SER A 435 44.48 -28.47 2.58
N GLU A 436 43.69 -29.55 2.64
CA GLU A 436 42.95 -29.96 3.84
C GLU A 436 43.84 -30.49 4.98
N SER A 437 45.09 -30.89 4.69
CA SER A 437 45.99 -31.53 5.65
C SER A 437 47.18 -30.65 5.99
N ASP A 438 47.38 -30.40 7.29
CA ASP A 438 48.50 -29.64 7.85
C ASP A 438 49.76 -30.51 8.01
N PRO A 439 50.86 -30.30 7.26
CA PRO A 439 52.11 -31.00 7.51
C PRO A 439 52.97 -30.32 8.61
N LEU A 440 52.75 -29.03 8.95
CA LEU A 440 53.77 -28.22 9.64
C LEU A 440 53.27 -27.06 10.56
N GLY A 441 51.98 -26.84 10.73
CA GLY A 441 51.38 -25.81 11.57
C GLY A 441 51.42 -24.39 10.99
N TYR A 442 50.44 -24.04 10.13
CA TYR A 442 50.16 -22.75 9.41
C TYR A 442 50.79 -22.62 8.00
N PRO A 443 50.25 -21.85 7.00
CA PRO A 443 48.96 -21.14 6.81
C PRO A 443 48.11 -21.67 5.61
N ASP A 444 48.46 -22.82 5.03
CA ASP A 444 47.89 -23.35 3.76
C ASP A 444 46.56 -24.12 3.94
N LEU A 445 45.88 -23.91 5.07
CA LEU A 445 44.65 -24.63 5.39
C LEU A 445 43.43 -24.02 4.70
N CYS A 446 42.65 -24.91 4.08
CA CYS A 446 41.22 -24.74 3.85
C CYS A 446 40.51 -25.81 4.70
#